data_AF-U6DD80-F1
#
_entry.id   AF-U6DD80-F1
#
_cell.length_a   1.000
_cell.length_b   1.000
_cell.length_c   1.000
_cell.angle_alpha   90.00
_cell.angle_beta   90.00
_cell.angle_gamma   90.00
#
_symmetry.space_group_name_H-M   'P 1'
#
loop_
_entity.id
_entity.type
_entity.pdbx_description
1 polymer ?
#
loop_
_entity_poly.entity_id
_entity_poly.type
_entity_poly.pdbx_seq_one_letter_code
_entity_poly.pdbx_strand_id
1 'polypeptide(L)'
;DKLAKEEHNSALNLNKINTQWRTVLREVKTRELHKDIEILSQTFERVVDCKDSVIKSLAKDLSEAEEQYAHALRSHLHSIDQLLALQRRRLRLLEESYNMELEALTKEFETERKTIIDQHEKEIHYLQDVFMAMEQNYIDSEYESKLEFQSMWDDLKNKNLEEKHFLRLQLENIVEDLWRRFQEALKNYTDATEDQKIAFETLKVKDEKSSKEIEAQMKKIQRLQDSIIILKSKIMMHNREREEQNQYLRKDKELVLAQLRKLKAQRTQARELSQENLVKLTLESNATLKALRKIVNKGEKILKLAEICRKFETEEEKVLPFYSTVLTPEEQKEIEEIYPEELTEELTKVIVNYIGMENFWKRYNKVKLEQLSLQHRHAQLSEINRKLREMLKQYLDGISVSDEVLSQLNPLFIVNHRSNLPQHLSTPTTQPGDK
;
A
#
# COMPACT_ATOMS: atom_id res chain seq x y z
N ASP A 1 -5.67 -20.73 -133.01
CA ASP A 1 -5.74 -19.25 -132.92
C ASP A 1 -6.97 -18.66 -132.25
N LYS A 2 -8.20 -19.13 -132.50
CA LYS A 2 -9.40 -18.57 -131.84
C LYS A 2 -9.55 -18.99 -130.36
N LEU A 3 -9.36 -20.27 -130.05
CA LEU A 3 -9.46 -20.82 -128.67
C LEU A 3 -8.42 -20.23 -127.69
N ALA A 4 -7.15 -20.11 -128.10
CA ALA A 4 -6.10 -19.51 -127.26
C ALA A 4 -6.34 -18.00 -126.99
N LYS A 5 -6.95 -17.28 -127.94
CA LYS A 5 -7.38 -15.89 -127.73
C LYS A 5 -8.58 -15.80 -126.78
N GLU A 6 -9.47 -16.78 -126.82
CA GLU A 6 -10.65 -16.86 -125.93
C GLU A 6 -10.25 -17.23 -124.49
N GLU A 7 -9.31 -18.15 -124.30
CA GLU A 7 -8.70 -18.46 -122.99
C GLU A 7 -7.89 -17.30 -122.43
N HIS A 8 -7.12 -16.60 -123.26
CA HIS A 8 -6.39 -15.40 -122.83
C HIS A 8 -7.36 -14.28 -122.44
N ASN A 9 -8.44 -14.08 -123.21
CA ASN A 9 -9.48 -13.10 -122.91
C ASN A 9 -10.28 -13.48 -121.66
N SER A 10 -10.56 -14.77 -121.42
CA SER A 10 -11.25 -15.22 -120.21
C SER A 10 -10.37 -15.07 -118.97
N ALA A 11 -9.07 -15.37 -119.05
CA ALA A 11 -8.10 -15.13 -117.98
C ALA A 11 -7.94 -13.62 -117.68
N LEU A 12 -7.88 -12.78 -118.72
CA LEU A 12 -7.87 -11.31 -118.56
C LEU A 12 -9.17 -10.80 -117.93
N ASN A 13 -10.32 -11.30 -118.36
CA ASN A 13 -11.61 -10.91 -117.79
C ASN A 13 -11.76 -11.40 -116.35
N LEU A 14 -11.31 -12.61 -116.02
CA LEU A 14 -11.27 -13.12 -114.64
C LEU A 14 -10.36 -12.28 -113.75
N ASN A 15 -9.19 -11.86 -114.25
CA ASN A 15 -8.29 -10.97 -113.52
C ASN A 15 -8.88 -9.56 -113.33
N LYS A 16 -9.61 -9.03 -114.32
CA LYS A 16 -10.37 -7.77 -114.20
C LYS A 16 -11.49 -7.89 -113.16
N ILE A 17 -12.24 -8.98 -113.19
CA ILE A 17 -13.29 -9.28 -112.21
C ILE A 17 -12.68 -9.45 -110.80
N ASN A 18 -11.58 -10.18 -110.66
CA ASN A 18 -10.88 -10.35 -109.38
C ASN A 18 -10.29 -9.03 -108.85
N THR A 19 -9.78 -8.16 -109.71
CA THR A 19 -9.30 -6.83 -109.27
C THR A 19 -10.47 -5.96 -108.83
N GLN A 20 -11.60 -5.97 -109.55
CA GLN A 20 -12.83 -5.30 -109.14
C GLN A 20 -13.34 -5.85 -107.79
N TRP A 21 -13.43 -7.18 -107.61
CA TRP A 21 -13.83 -7.80 -106.34
C TRP A 21 -12.86 -7.49 -105.21
N ARG A 22 -11.55 -7.47 -105.44
CA ARG A 22 -10.56 -7.07 -104.41
C ARG A 22 -10.71 -5.61 -104.01
N THR A 23 -11.12 -4.74 -104.93
CA THR A 23 -11.39 -3.33 -104.59
C THR A 23 -12.66 -3.22 -103.76
N VAL A 24 -13.74 -3.88 -104.19
CA VAL A 24 -15.02 -3.91 -103.46
C VAL A 24 -14.85 -4.55 -102.07
N LEU A 25 -14.19 -5.69 -101.96
CA LEU A 25 -13.95 -6.37 -100.69
C LEU A 25 -13.04 -5.56 -99.76
N ARG A 26 -12.02 -4.87 -100.29
CA ARG A 26 -11.21 -3.95 -99.48
C ARG A 26 -12.04 -2.78 -98.99
N GLU A 27 -12.91 -2.23 -99.81
CA GLU A 27 -13.78 -1.12 -99.42
C GLU A 27 -14.83 -1.54 -98.37
N VAL A 28 -15.42 -2.73 -98.50
CA VAL A 28 -16.31 -3.28 -97.48
C VAL A 28 -15.54 -3.54 -96.19
N LYS A 29 -14.34 -4.16 -96.27
CA LYS A 29 -13.55 -4.47 -95.08
C LYS A 29 -13.01 -3.22 -94.39
N THR A 30 -12.61 -2.19 -95.14
CA THR A 30 -12.23 -0.91 -94.53
C THR A 30 -13.42 -0.30 -93.81
N ARG A 31 -14.62 -0.27 -94.40
CA ARG A 31 -15.82 0.25 -93.71
C ARG A 31 -16.16 -0.54 -92.44
N GLU A 32 -16.04 -1.87 -92.47
CA GLU A 32 -16.19 -2.70 -91.26
C GLU A 32 -15.17 -2.33 -90.19
N LEU A 33 -13.88 -2.27 -90.53
CA LEU A 33 -12.82 -1.94 -89.57
C LEU A 33 -12.97 -0.53 -88.99
N HIS A 34 -13.44 0.45 -89.77
CA HIS A 34 -13.72 1.79 -89.24
C HIS A 34 -14.85 1.76 -88.22
N LYS A 35 -15.91 0.99 -88.46
CA LYS A 35 -16.99 0.79 -87.48
C LYS A 35 -16.49 0.08 -86.23
N ASP A 36 -15.67 -0.97 -86.37
CA ASP A 36 -15.10 -1.68 -85.23
C ASP A 36 -14.19 -0.78 -84.39
N ILE A 37 -13.38 0.07 -85.04
CA ILE A 37 -12.54 1.07 -84.35
C ILE A 37 -13.41 2.11 -83.63
N GLU A 38 -14.50 2.57 -84.25
CA GLU A 38 -15.40 3.54 -83.63
C GLU A 38 -16.11 2.95 -82.39
N ILE A 39 -16.64 1.74 -82.51
CA ILE A 39 -17.22 0.99 -81.37
C ILE A 39 -16.17 0.82 -80.29
N LEU A 40 -14.96 0.39 -80.63
CA LEU A 40 -13.89 0.19 -79.67
C LEU A 40 -13.49 1.50 -78.97
N SER A 41 -13.39 2.61 -79.72
CA SER A 41 -13.13 3.94 -79.16
C SER A 41 -14.19 4.35 -78.14
N GLN A 42 -15.48 4.20 -78.48
CA GLN A 42 -16.58 4.50 -77.57
C GLN A 42 -16.55 3.60 -76.32
N THR A 43 -16.20 2.32 -76.47
CA THR A 43 -16.05 1.44 -75.30
C THR A 43 -14.89 1.85 -74.41
N PHE A 44 -13.76 2.28 -74.99
CA PHE A 44 -12.63 2.78 -74.21
C PHE A 44 -12.96 4.08 -73.50
N GLU A 45 -13.61 5.05 -74.15
CA GLU A 45 -14.06 6.29 -73.52
C GLU A 45 -14.95 6.01 -72.30
N ARG A 46 -15.94 5.12 -72.44
CA ARG A 46 -16.79 4.72 -71.30
C ARG A 46 -15.99 4.10 -70.16
N VAL A 47 -15.02 3.23 -70.47
CA VAL A 47 -14.18 2.61 -69.43
C VAL A 47 -13.29 3.65 -68.76
N VAL A 48 -12.76 4.62 -69.50
CA VAL A 48 -11.99 5.74 -68.97
C VAL A 48 -12.86 6.60 -68.05
N ASP A 49 -14.07 6.98 -68.47
CA ASP A 49 -15.02 7.75 -67.66
C ASP A 49 -15.38 7.00 -66.36
N CYS A 50 -15.64 5.70 -66.45
CA CYS A 50 -15.88 4.87 -65.27
C CYS A 50 -14.67 4.87 -64.33
N LYS A 51 -13.45 4.67 -64.85
CA LYS A 51 -12.22 4.70 -64.04
C LYS A 51 -11.97 6.07 -63.42
N ASP A 52 -12.17 7.15 -64.17
CA ASP A 52 -12.03 8.51 -63.68
C ASP A 52 -13.06 8.84 -62.60
N SER A 53 -14.29 8.35 -62.72
CA SER A 53 -15.32 8.48 -61.68
C SER A 53 -14.90 7.78 -60.38
N VAL A 54 -14.33 6.57 -60.49
CA VAL A 54 -13.83 5.80 -59.35
C VAL A 54 -12.60 6.46 -58.74
N ILE A 55 -11.68 7.00 -59.55
CA ILE A 55 -10.51 7.74 -59.03
C ILE A 55 -10.97 8.98 -58.27
N LYS A 56 -11.95 9.73 -58.80
CA LYS A 56 -12.51 10.90 -58.13
C LYS A 56 -13.21 10.54 -56.82
N SER A 57 -13.98 9.44 -56.78
CA SER A 57 -14.62 9.00 -55.53
C SER A 57 -13.56 8.58 -54.51
N LEU A 58 -12.57 7.78 -54.90
CA LEU A 58 -11.50 7.35 -54.01
C LEU A 58 -10.66 8.53 -53.49
N ALA A 59 -10.38 9.53 -54.31
CA ALA A 59 -9.68 10.74 -53.88
C ALA A 59 -10.49 11.53 -52.85
N LYS A 60 -11.81 11.61 -53.03
CA LYS A 60 -12.72 12.23 -52.07
C LYS A 60 -12.76 11.44 -50.76
N ASP A 61 -12.97 10.12 -50.83
CA ASP A 61 -13.00 9.25 -49.65
C ASP A 61 -11.69 9.35 -48.85
N LEU A 62 -10.55 9.44 -49.54
CA LEU A 62 -9.24 9.63 -48.92
C LEU A 62 -9.14 10.99 -48.20
N SER A 63 -9.60 12.08 -48.83
CA SER A 63 -9.63 13.39 -48.18
C SER A 63 -10.55 13.44 -46.96
N GLU A 64 -11.72 12.80 -47.03
CA GLU A 64 -12.66 12.72 -45.91
C GLU A 64 -12.08 11.88 -44.76
N ALA A 65 -11.40 10.77 -45.07
CA ALA A 65 -10.73 9.94 -44.08
C ALA A 65 -9.57 10.69 -43.38
N GLU A 66 -8.78 11.47 -44.13
CA GLU A 66 -7.72 12.31 -43.57
C GLU A 66 -8.28 13.39 -42.64
N GLU A 67 -9.37 14.07 -43.03
CA GLU A 67 -10.04 15.06 -42.19
C GLU A 67 -10.59 14.44 -40.90
N GLN A 68 -11.28 13.30 -41.01
CA GLN A 68 -11.79 12.56 -39.86
C GLN A 68 -10.66 12.13 -38.91
N TYR A 69 -9.55 11.61 -39.45
CA TYR A 69 -8.36 11.27 -38.66
C TYR A 69 -7.78 12.50 -37.96
N ALA A 70 -7.63 13.61 -38.67
CA ALA A 70 -7.08 14.84 -38.12
C ALA A 70 -7.99 15.44 -37.02
N HIS A 71 -9.31 15.30 -37.15
CA HIS A 71 -10.27 15.69 -36.11
C HIS A 71 -10.18 14.78 -34.88
N ALA A 72 -10.16 13.46 -35.08
CA ALA A 72 -10.01 12.49 -33.99
C ALA A 72 -8.70 12.71 -33.22
N LEU A 73 -7.59 12.94 -33.93
CA LEU A 73 -6.29 13.22 -33.33
C LEU A 73 -6.32 14.51 -32.49
N ARG A 74 -6.89 15.60 -33.01
CA ARG A 74 -7.02 16.86 -32.24
C ARG A 74 -7.87 16.68 -30.99
N SER A 75 -8.98 15.96 -31.07
CA SER A 75 -9.84 15.66 -29.92
C SER A 75 -9.10 14.82 -28.86
N HIS A 76 -8.34 13.82 -29.31
CA HIS A 76 -7.54 12.98 -28.42
C HIS A 76 -6.43 13.78 -27.73
N LEU A 77 -5.69 14.60 -28.48
CA LEU A 77 -4.66 15.48 -27.92
C LEU A 77 -5.24 16.45 -26.90
N HIS A 78 -6.41 17.05 -27.19
CA HIS A 78 -7.10 17.92 -26.24
C HIS A 78 -7.47 17.17 -24.94
N SER A 79 -7.94 15.93 -25.06
CA SER A 79 -8.26 15.08 -23.91
C SER A 79 -7.01 14.76 -23.08
N ILE A 80 -5.87 14.49 -23.73
CA ILE A 80 -4.58 14.31 -23.06
C ILE A 80 -4.16 15.59 -22.34
N ASP A 81 -4.29 16.76 -22.96
CA ASP A 81 -3.94 18.04 -22.35
C ASP A 81 -4.77 18.33 -21.09
N GLN A 82 -6.07 18.02 -21.12
CA GLN A 82 -6.93 18.10 -19.94
C GLN A 82 -6.45 17.15 -18.83
N LEU A 83 -6.11 15.91 -19.17
CA LEU A 83 -5.59 14.93 -18.22
C LEU A 83 -4.25 15.37 -17.62
N LEU A 84 -3.35 15.93 -18.43
CA LEU A 84 -2.09 16.50 -17.97
C LEU A 84 -2.31 17.70 -17.05
N ALA A 85 -3.29 18.56 -17.35
CA ALA A 85 -3.64 19.69 -16.48
C ALA A 85 -4.16 19.22 -15.11
N LEU A 86 -4.99 18.17 -15.09
CA LEU A 86 -5.46 17.54 -13.85
C LEU A 86 -4.31 16.93 -13.05
N GLN A 87 -3.39 16.21 -13.70
CA GLN A 87 -2.23 15.63 -13.01
C GLN A 87 -1.29 16.72 -12.47
N ARG A 88 -1.03 17.79 -13.24
CA ARG A 88 -0.23 18.94 -12.76
C ARG A 88 -0.89 19.64 -11.58
N ARG A 89 -2.22 19.75 -11.56
CA ARG A 89 -2.95 20.30 -10.41
C ARG A 89 -2.82 19.37 -9.19
N ARG A 90 -3.00 18.07 -9.37
CA ARG A 90 -2.84 17.08 -8.29
C ARG A 90 -1.42 17.13 -7.69
N LEU A 91 -0.40 17.19 -8.53
CA LEU A 91 0.99 17.28 -8.08
C LEU A 91 1.26 18.57 -7.30
N ARG A 92 0.76 19.72 -7.78
CA ARG A 92 0.87 20.99 -7.05
C ARG A 92 0.20 20.94 -5.68
N LEU A 93 -1.02 20.43 -5.59
CA LEU A 93 -1.72 20.28 -4.30
C LEU A 93 -0.97 19.36 -3.33
N LEU A 94 -0.37 18.28 -3.85
CA LEU A 94 0.42 17.36 -3.03
C LEU A 94 1.73 18.00 -2.54
N GLU A 95 2.38 18.79 -3.40
CA GLU A 95 3.57 19.56 -3.04
C GLU A 95 3.25 20.64 -2.01
N GLU A 96 2.15 21.37 -2.18
CA GLU A 96 1.65 22.35 -1.22
C GLU A 96 1.33 21.70 0.14
N SER A 97 0.61 20.58 0.17
CA SER A 97 0.31 19.87 1.42
C SER A 97 1.58 19.36 2.10
N TYR A 98 2.51 18.80 1.33
CA TYR A 98 3.78 18.32 1.87
C TYR A 98 4.61 19.46 2.48
N ASN A 99 4.71 20.59 1.78
CA ASN A 99 5.44 21.75 2.29
C ASN A 99 4.77 22.34 3.53
N MET A 100 3.43 22.39 3.58
CA MET A 100 2.69 22.81 4.77
C MET A 100 2.95 21.90 5.96
N GLU A 101 2.91 20.58 5.77
CA GLU A 101 3.22 19.60 6.82
C GLU A 101 4.67 19.72 7.30
N LEU A 102 5.61 19.89 6.37
CA LEU A 102 7.02 20.10 6.67
C LEU A 102 7.25 21.38 7.47
N GLU A 103 6.59 22.48 7.10
CA GLU A 103 6.66 23.75 7.83
C GLU A 103 6.02 23.65 9.22
N ALA A 104 4.90 22.96 9.35
CA ALA A 104 4.25 22.75 10.64
C ALA A 104 5.17 21.95 11.57
N LEU A 105 5.71 20.83 11.07
CA LEU A 105 6.59 19.96 11.84
C LEU A 105 7.90 20.65 12.23
N THR A 106 8.51 21.42 11.32
CA THR A 106 9.73 22.19 11.63
C THR A 106 9.46 23.26 12.68
N LYS A 107 8.33 23.98 12.61
CA LYS A 107 7.92 24.94 13.65
C LYS A 107 7.70 24.25 15.00
N GLU A 108 7.01 23.11 15.04
CA GLU A 108 6.82 22.33 16.27
C GLU A 108 8.17 21.96 16.88
N PHE A 109 9.09 21.34 16.13
CA PHE A 109 10.41 20.99 16.62
C PHE A 109 11.24 22.20 17.09
N GLU A 110 11.18 23.32 16.38
CA GLU A 110 11.86 24.54 16.79
C GLU A 110 11.29 25.11 18.09
N THR A 111 9.96 25.06 18.27
CA THR A 111 9.32 25.50 19.52
C THR A 111 9.67 24.58 20.68
N GLU A 112 9.59 23.26 20.50
CA GLU A 112 10.01 22.28 21.51
C GLU A 112 11.48 22.49 21.89
N ARG A 113 12.36 22.61 20.89
CA ARG A 113 13.79 22.89 21.12
C ARG A 113 13.99 24.16 21.94
N LYS A 114 13.29 25.26 21.62
CA LYS A 114 13.37 26.51 22.39
C LYS A 114 12.90 26.28 23.83
N THR A 115 11.75 25.62 24.04
CA THR A 115 11.24 25.36 25.39
C THR A 115 12.20 24.52 26.24
N ILE A 116 12.86 23.52 25.65
CA ILE A 116 13.84 22.68 26.34
C ILE A 116 15.07 23.50 26.72
N ILE A 117 15.58 24.33 25.81
CA ILE A 117 16.74 25.19 26.09
C ILE A 117 16.39 26.19 27.20
N ASP A 118 15.25 26.86 27.10
CA ASP A 118 14.82 27.85 28.11
C ASP A 118 14.60 27.21 29.48
N GLN A 119 14.05 25.98 29.55
CA GLN A 119 13.92 25.24 30.79
C GLN A 119 15.28 24.84 31.36
N HIS A 120 16.17 24.34 30.52
CA HIS A 120 17.51 23.96 30.92
C HIS A 120 18.31 25.15 31.47
N GLU A 121 18.24 26.32 30.82
CA GLU A 121 18.88 27.54 31.31
C GLU A 121 18.32 27.98 32.67
N LYS A 122 16.99 27.91 32.87
CA LYS A 122 16.35 28.19 34.15
C LYS A 122 16.79 27.24 35.25
N GLU A 123 16.89 25.94 34.95
CA GLU A 123 17.36 24.93 35.89
C GLU A 123 18.83 25.14 36.27
N ILE A 124 19.68 25.47 35.29
CA ILE A 124 21.09 25.81 35.54
C ILE A 124 21.18 27.02 36.47
N HIS A 125 20.46 28.11 36.18
CA HIS A 125 20.49 29.30 37.02
C HIS A 125 19.99 29.01 38.44
N TYR A 126 18.89 28.26 38.57
CA TYR A 126 18.40 27.83 39.88
C TYR A 126 19.44 27.03 40.67
N LEU A 127 20.11 26.07 40.02
CA LEU A 127 21.16 25.27 40.67
C LEU A 127 22.37 26.12 41.08
N GLN A 128 22.74 27.11 40.26
CA GLN A 128 23.78 28.08 40.59
C GLN A 128 23.39 28.92 41.83
N ASP A 129 22.16 29.39 41.90
CA ASP A 129 21.66 30.17 43.04
C ASP A 129 21.64 29.33 44.33
N VAL A 130 21.16 28.08 44.25
CA VAL A 130 21.18 27.14 45.39
C VAL A 130 22.61 26.85 45.83
N PHE A 131 23.53 26.65 44.88
CA PHE A 131 24.94 26.43 45.17
C PHE A 131 25.56 27.63 45.89
N MET A 132 25.36 28.85 45.39
CA MET A 132 25.84 30.07 46.03
C MET A 132 25.25 30.26 47.43
N ALA A 133 23.95 30.01 47.61
CA ALA A 133 23.31 30.09 48.92
C ALA A 133 23.86 29.03 49.89
N MET A 134 24.14 27.82 49.42
CA MET A 134 24.72 26.76 50.23
C MET A 134 26.17 27.08 50.63
N GLU A 135 26.98 27.62 49.70
CA GLU A 135 28.35 28.04 49.96
C GLU A 135 28.40 29.19 50.97
N GLN A 136 27.51 30.18 50.84
CA GLN A 136 27.40 31.26 51.82
C GLN A 136 27.02 30.74 53.22
N ASN A 137 26.01 29.88 53.31
CA ASN A 137 25.61 29.26 54.59
C ASN A 137 26.76 28.46 55.22
N TYR A 138 27.56 27.78 54.41
CA TYR A 138 28.73 27.04 54.90
C TYR A 138 29.80 28.01 55.45
N ILE A 139 30.11 29.09 54.73
CA ILE A 139 31.05 30.13 55.18
C ILE A 139 30.56 30.76 56.50
N ASP A 140 29.28 31.10 56.59
CA ASP A 140 28.69 31.71 57.79
C ASP A 140 28.74 30.72 58.97
N SER A 141 28.39 29.45 58.76
CA SER A 141 28.49 28.41 59.79
C SER A 141 29.93 28.16 60.26
N GLU A 142 30.90 28.19 59.34
CA GLU A 142 32.31 28.05 59.66
C GLU A 142 32.80 29.27 60.47
N TYR A 143 32.36 30.47 60.10
CA TYR A 143 32.67 31.71 60.80
C TYR A 143 32.10 31.72 62.23
N GLU A 144 30.82 31.38 62.40
CA GLU A 144 30.18 31.25 63.72
C GLU A 144 30.90 30.19 64.58
N SER A 145 31.23 29.04 64.02
CA SER A 145 31.99 27.99 64.75
C SER A 145 33.36 28.49 65.22
N LYS A 146 34.05 29.29 64.40
CA LYS A 146 35.34 29.91 64.78
C LYS A 146 35.16 30.97 65.88
N LEU A 147 34.11 31.79 65.79
CA LEU A 147 33.77 32.77 66.82
C LEU A 147 33.44 32.10 68.16
N GLU A 148 32.60 31.07 68.14
CA GLU A 148 32.26 30.29 69.34
C GLU A 148 33.50 29.65 69.97
N PHE A 149 34.38 29.06 69.14
CA PHE A 149 35.64 28.50 69.61
C PHE A 149 36.51 29.57 70.28
N GLN A 150 36.63 30.75 69.66
CA GLN A 150 37.42 31.84 70.21
C GLN A 150 36.84 32.38 71.52
N SER A 151 35.52 32.53 71.61
CA SER A 151 34.82 32.90 72.85
C SER A 151 35.06 31.89 73.97
N MET A 152 34.91 30.59 73.67
CA MET A 152 35.16 29.53 74.65
C MET A 152 36.63 29.52 75.12
N TRP A 153 37.55 29.80 74.21
CA TRP A 153 38.97 29.90 74.52
C TRP A 153 39.29 31.08 75.44
N ASP A 154 38.70 32.25 75.17
CA ASP A 154 38.83 33.44 76.02
C ASP A 154 38.20 33.23 77.40
N ASP A 155 37.03 32.59 77.47
CA ASP A 155 36.40 32.22 78.75
C ASP A 155 37.28 31.28 79.57
N LEU A 156 37.89 30.28 78.94
CA LEU A 156 38.81 29.35 79.60
C LEU A 156 40.06 30.09 80.11
N LYS A 157 40.60 31.00 79.31
CA LYS A 157 41.74 31.84 79.68
C LYS A 157 41.40 32.74 80.86
N ASN A 158 40.22 33.36 80.86
CA ASN A 158 39.74 34.20 81.97
C ASN A 158 39.54 33.39 83.25
N LYS A 159 38.93 32.20 83.18
CA LYS A 159 38.80 31.30 84.34
C LYS A 159 40.16 30.93 84.92
N ASN A 160 41.14 30.60 84.07
CA ASN A 160 42.49 30.30 84.54
C ASN A 160 43.17 31.52 85.20
N LEU A 161 42.95 32.73 84.68
CA LEU A 161 43.42 33.95 85.33
C LEU A 161 42.75 34.16 86.69
N GLU A 162 41.43 33.97 86.79
CA GLU A 162 40.68 34.05 88.04
C GLU A 162 41.17 33.02 89.07
N GLU A 163 41.38 31.76 88.66
CA GLU A 163 41.93 30.69 89.51
C GLU A 163 43.33 31.06 90.02
N LYS A 164 44.19 31.59 89.13
CA LYS A 164 45.52 32.07 89.52
C LYS A 164 45.44 33.23 90.51
N HIS A 165 44.53 34.19 90.30
CA HIS A 165 44.30 35.30 91.21
C HIS A 165 43.77 34.83 92.57
N PHE A 166 42.83 33.90 92.56
CA PHE A 166 42.29 33.28 93.76
C PHE A 166 43.38 32.53 94.54
N LEU A 167 44.21 31.74 93.86
CA LEU A 167 45.33 31.03 94.49
C LEU A 167 46.35 32.01 95.07
N ARG A 168 46.64 33.12 94.38
CA ARG A 168 47.50 34.19 94.90
C ARG A 168 46.93 34.77 96.19
N LEU A 169 45.65 35.15 96.21
CA LEU A 169 44.98 35.66 97.41
C LEU A 169 45.01 34.66 98.56
N GLN A 170 44.81 33.37 98.28
CA GLN A 170 44.94 32.31 99.29
C GLN A 170 46.36 32.23 99.85
N LEU A 171 47.37 32.29 99.00
CA LEU A 171 48.77 32.27 99.42
C LEU A 171 49.15 33.53 100.21
N GLU A 172 48.68 34.71 99.81
CA GLU A 172 48.84 35.96 100.55
C GLU A 172 48.21 35.85 101.94
N ASN A 173 46.98 35.33 102.04
CA ASN A 173 46.32 35.08 103.33
C ASN A 173 47.09 34.08 104.20
N ILE A 174 47.62 32.99 103.61
CA ILE A 174 48.44 32.01 104.35
C ILE A 174 49.73 32.68 104.87
N VAL A 175 50.36 33.55 104.07
CA VAL A 175 51.56 34.29 104.49
C VAL A 175 51.22 35.25 105.64
N GLU A 176 50.10 35.96 105.57
CA GLU A 176 49.62 36.83 106.66
C GLU A 176 49.29 36.04 107.94
N ASP A 177 48.65 34.87 107.81
CA ASP A 177 48.36 33.99 108.94
C ASP A 177 49.64 33.40 109.54
N LEU A 178 50.60 32.99 108.72
CA LEU A 178 51.92 32.53 109.18
C LEU A 178 52.68 33.64 109.90
N TRP A 179 52.58 34.89 109.42
CA TRP A 179 53.18 36.05 110.07
C TRP A 179 52.55 36.32 111.45
N ARG A 180 51.23 36.19 111.54
CA ARG A 180 50.48 36.31 112.81
C ARG A 180 50.86 35.20 113.79
N ARG A 181 50.97 33.96 113.30
CA ARG A 181 51.42 32.80 114.09
C ARG A 181 52.88 32.92 114.52
N PHE A 182 53.75 33.52 113.72
CA PHE A 182 55.14 33.80 114.10
C PHE A 182 55.20 34.78 115.28
N GLN A 183 54.35 35.82 115.28
CA GLN A 183 54.23 36.74 116.41
C GLN A 183 53.65 36.07 117.66
N GLU A 184 52.69 35.16 117.51
CA GLU A 184 52.14 34.37 118.62
C GLU A 184 53.12 33.33 119.16
N ALA A 185 53.90 32.66 118.31
CA ALA A 185 54.91 31.68 118.70
C ALA A 185 56.05 32.31 119.51
N LEU A 186 56.46 33.53 119.19
CA LEU A 186 57.41 34.33 119.96
C LEU A 186 56.89 34.64 121.39
N LYS A 187 55.57 34.74 121.55
CA LYS A 187 54.90 34.98 122.83
C LYS A 187 54.68 33.69 123.64
N ASN A 188 54.44 32.57 122.94
CA ASN A 188 54.11 31.27 123.55
C ASN A 188 55.35 30.40 123.88
N TYR A 189 56.52 30.61 123.27
CA TYR A 189 57.77 29.89 123.59
C TYR A 189 58.23 30.11 125.04
N THR A 190 57.75 31.18 125.68
CA THR A 190 58.00 31.51 127.09
C THR A 190 57.11 30.76 128.08
N ASP A 191 55.97 30.20 127.67
CA ASP A 191 54.90 29.85 128.62
C ASP A 191 54.63 28.35 128.82
N ALA A 192 55.10 27.41 127.98
CA ALA A 192 54.89 25.98 128.23
C ALA A 192 55.78 25.10 127.33
N THR A 193 56.93 24.58 127.77
CA THR A 193 57.03 23.26 128.43
C THR A 193 56.00 22.23 127.93
N GLU A 194 56.30 21.73 126.72
CA GLU A 194 56.45 20.33 126.31
C GLU A 194 55.50 19.22 126.83
N ASP A 195 55.06 18.39 125.87
CA ASP A 195 54.88 16.92 125.95
C ASP A 195 53.48 16.27 125.94
N GLN A 196 52.35 16.93 126.25
CA GLN A 196 51.03 16.23 126.17
C GLN A 196 50.19 16.49 124.90
N LYS A 197 50.62 17.38 124.01
CA LYS A 197 49.80 17.81 122.85
C LYS A 197 50.06 17.01 121.55
N ILE A 198 51.23 16.37 121.43
CA ILE A 198 51.73 15.83 120.14
C ILE A 198 51.01 14.52 119.71
N ALA A 199 50.48 13.72 120.65
CA ALA A 199 49.88 12.42 120.33
C ALA A 199 48.45 12.49 119.78
N PHE A 200 47.68 13.54 120.08
CA PHE A 200 46.27 13.65 119.69
C PHE A 200 46.08 14.31 118.30
N GLU A 201 46.94 15.27 117.94
CA GLU A 201 46.86 15.99 116.67
C GLU A 201 47.15 15.10 115.44
N THR A 202 47.99 14.06 115.57
CA THR A 202 48.39 13.19 114.46
C THR A 202 47.30 12.23 113.99
N LEU A 203 46.38 11.84 114.88
CA LEU A 203 45.24 10.98 114.55
C LEU A 203 44.08 11.76 113.91
N LYS A 204 43.82 13.00 114.33
CA LYS A 204 42.76 13.87 113.78
C LYS A 204 42.98 14.26 112.31
N VAL A 205 44.24 14.49 111.91
CA VAL A 205 44.61 14.89 110.54
C VAL A 205 44.47 13.74 109.52
N LYS A 206 44.55 12.47 109.95
CA LYS A 206 44.35 11.31 109.07
C LYS A 206 42.87 11.06 108.78
N ASP A 207 42.01 11.28 109.78
CA ASP A 207 40.56 11.07 109.66
C ASP A 207 39.92 12.12 108.74
N GLU A 208 40.29 13.40 108.87
CA GLU A 208 39.80 14.48 108.00
C GLU A 208 40.23 14.35 106.53
N LYS A 209 41.41 13.76 106.26
CA LYS A 209 41.87 13.52 104.89
C LYS A 209 41.07 12.39 104.23
N SER A 210 40.83 11.29 104.94
CA SER A 210 40.04 10.17 104.44
C SER A 210 38.57 10.55 104.17
N SER A 211 37.98 11.40 105.03
CA SER A 211 36.61 11.89 104.87
C SER A 211 36.44 12.77 103.62
N LYS A 212 37.37 13.71 103.39
CA LYS A 212 37.35 14.57 102.18
C LYS A 212 37.56 13.77 100.88
N GLU A 213 38.36 12.72 100.93
CA GLU A 213 38.63 11.86 99.78
C GLU A 213 37.42 10.98 99.44
N ILE A 214 36.73 10.43 100.45
CA ILE A 214 35.46 9.71 100.26
C ILE A 214 34.39 10.64 99.65
N GLU A 215 34.28 11.87 100.15
CA GLU A 215 33.28 12.84 99.65
C GLU A 215 33.55 13.26 98.19
N ALA A 216 34.83 13.41 97.81
CA ALA A 216 35.22 13.69 96.42
C ALA A 216 34.91 12.51 95.49
N GLN A 217 35.17 11.28 95.92
CA GLN A 217 34.83 10.07 95.15
C GLN A 217 33.32 9.90 95.02
N MET A 218 32.53 10.18 96.07
CA MET A 218 31.06 10.13 96.02
C MET A 218 30.48 11.13 95.01
N LYS A 219 30.98 12.37 94.99
CA LYS A 219 30.58 13.39 93.99
C LYS A 219 30.96 12.99 92.57
N LYS A 220 32.10 12.32 92.38
CA LYS A 220 32.53 11.82 91.06
C LYS A 220 31.66 10.67 90.58
N ILE A 221 31.29 9.74 91.47
CA ILE A 221 30.35 8.65 91.19
C ILE A 221 28.98 9.21 90.79
N GLN A 222 28.48 10.23 91.51
CA GLN A 222 27.19 10.86 91.18
C GLN A 222 27.18 11.47 89.77
N ARG A 223 28.21 12.23 89.40
CA ARG A 223 28.33 12.81 88.04
C ARG A 223 28.39 11.74 86.95
N LEU A 224 29.05 10.62 87.21
CA LEU A 224 29.12 9.48 86.29
C LEU A 224 27.76 8.76 86.18
N GLN A 225 27.01 8.65 87.28
CA GLN A 225 25.66 8.10 87.24
C GLN A 225 24.69 9.00 86.45
N ASP A 226 24.75 10.32 86.66
CA ASP A 226 23.91 11.27 85.93
C ASP A 226 24.21 11.26 84.43
N SER A 227 25.49 11.17 84.03
CA SER A 227 25.87 11.08 82.62
C SER A 227 25.41 9.77 81.97
N ILE A 228 25.47 8.64 82.71
CA ILE A 228 24.94 7.36 82.25
C ILE A 228 23.42 7.45 82.02
N ILE A 229 22.68 8.13 82.91
CA ILE A 229 21.23 8.31 82.77
C ILE A 229 20.90 9.13 81.51
N ILE A 230 21.61 10.23 81.28
CA ILE A 230 21.42 11.07 80.09
C ILE A 230 21.72 10.30 78.80
N LEU A 231 22.84 9.55 78.77
CA LEU A 231 23.22 8.73 77.62
C LEU A 231 22.18 7.64 77.34
N LYS A 232 21.69 6.96 78.38
CA LYS A 232 20.60 5.96 78.23
C LYS A 232 19.33 6.59 77.66
N SER A 233 18.94 7.77 78.13
CA SER A 233 17.77 8.49 77.60
C SER A 233 17.94 8.86 76.13
N LYS A 234 19.13 9.33 75.72
CA LYS A 234 19.44 9.64 74.31
C LYS A 234 19.39 8.40 73.42
N ILE A 235 19.94 7.27 73.87
CA ILE A 235 19.88 6.00 73.13
C ILE A 235 18.42 5.56 72.94
N MET A 236 17.59 5.69 73.98
CA MET A 236 16.19 5.29 73.91
C MET A 236 15.39 6.18 72.94
N MET A 237 15.62 7.50 72.95
CA MET A 237 15.00 8.44 72.00
C MET A 237 15.40 8.12 70.56
N HIS A 238 16.70 7.95 70.29
CA HIS A 238 17.19 7.65 68.95
C HIS A 238 16.67 6.29 68.45
N ASN A 239 16.60 5.26 69.30
CA ASN A 239 16.00 3.98 68.92
C ASN A 239 14.53 4.13 68.54
N ARG A 240 13.76 4.94 69.28
CA ARG A 240 12.36 5.20 68.97
C ARG A 240 12.19 5.92 67.63
N GLU A 241 12.95 6.97 67.39
CA GLU A 241 12.94 7.69 66.10
C GLU A 241 13.30 6.77 64.93
N ARG A 242 14.32 5.91 65.10
CA ARG A 242 14.70 4.93 64.07
C ARG A 242 13.63 3.87 63.82
N GLU A 243 12.94 3.42 64.85
CA GLU A 243 11.84 2.47 64.73
C GLU A 243 10.67 3.09 63.95
N GLU A 244 10.31 4.34 64.27
CA GLU A 244 9.27 5.10 63.59
C GLU A 244 9.62 5.33 62.11
N GLN A 245 10.85 5.78 61.81
CA GLN A 245 11.33 5.93 60.43
C GLN A 245 11.30 4.61 59.65
N ASN A 246 11.76 3.51 60.25
CA ASN A 246 11.71 2.19 59.63
C ASN A 246 10.27 1.73 59.35
N GLN A 247 9.32 2.07 60.22
CA GLN A 247 7.91 1.75 59.99
C GLN A 247 7.34 2.52 58.79
N TYR A 248 7.65 3.81 58.64
CA TYR A 248 7.25 4.59 57.47
C TYR A 248 7.86 4.02 56.18
N LEU A 249 9.17 3.75 56.17
CA LEU A 249 9.85 3.15 55.01
C LEU A 249 9.27 1.77 54.62
N ARG A 250 8.85 0.96 55.60
CA ARG A 250 8.18 -0.33 55.34
C ARG A 250 6.82 -0.13 54.70
N LYS A 251 6.01 0.80 55.19
CA LYS A 251 4.69 1.13 54.61
C LYS A 251 4.82 1.64 53.18
N ASP A 252 5.77 2.55 52.92
CA ASP A 252 6.02 3.07 51.58
C ASP A 252 6.48 1.97 50.63
N LYS A 253 7.38 1.09 51.08
CA LYS A 253 7.81 -0.09 50.32
C LYS A 253 6.63 -0.99 49.97
N GLU A 254 5.74 -1.28 50.92
CA GLU A 254 4.55 -2.11 50.67
C GLU A 254 3.60 -1.46 49.67
N LEU A 255 3.40 -0.14 49.75
CA LEU A 255 2.56 0.62 48.83
C LEU A 255 3.12 0.60 47.41
N VAL A 256 4.43 0.84 47.25
CA VAL A 256 5.12 0.75 45.95
C VAL A 256 5.06 -0.67 45.39
N LEU A 257 5.24 -1.69 46.22
CA LEU A 257 5.12 -3.09 45.79
C LEU A 257 3.70 -3.43 45.32
N ALA A 258 2.67 -2.91 45.99
CA ALA A 258 1.28 -3.09 45.57
C ALA A 258 1.00 -2.43 44.22
N GLN A 259 1.47 -1.18 44.03
CA GLN A 259 1.37 -0.47 42.75
C GLN A 259 2.11 -1.23 41.64
N LEU A 260 3.31 -1.75 41.91
CA LEU A 260 4.10 -2.51 40.95
C LEU A 260 3.41 -3.83 40.55
N ARG A 261 2.75 -4.53 41.49
CA ARG A 261 1.94 -5.72 41.19
C ARG A 261 0.76 -5.36 40.29
N LYS A 262 0.05 -4.27 40.58
CA LYS A 262 -1.08 -3.79 39.76
C LYS A 262 -0.63 -3.44 38.34
N LEU A 263 0.47 -2.70 38.20
CA LEU A 263 1.04 -2.34 36.89
C LEU A 263 1.52 -3.58 36.11
N LYS A 264 2.14 -4.55 36.79
CA LYS A 264 2.53 -5.82 36.15
C LYS A 264 1.31 -6.58 35.61
N ALA A 265 0.22 -6.65 36.37
CA ALA A 265 -1.02 -7.29 35.93
C ALA A 265 -1.67 -6.57 34.74
N GLN A 266 -1.70 -5.23 34.76
CA GLN A 266 -2.19 -4.44 33.63
C GLN A 266 -1.33 -4.66 32.38
N ARG A 267 0.00 -4.72 32.54
CA ARG A 267 0.92 -4.98 31.42
C ARG A 267 0.71 -6.38 30.82
N THR A 268 0.51 -7.41 31.65
CA THR A 268 0.25 -8.76 31.14
C THR A 268 -1.08 -8.83 30.39
N GLN A 269 -2.14 -8.23 30.94
CA GLN A 269 -3.45 -8.17 30.29
C GLN A 269 -3.39 -7.42 28.95
N ALA A 270 -2.71 -6.27 28.89
CA ALA A 270 -2.54 -5.52 27.63
C ALA A 270 -1.76 -6.33 26.58
N ARG A 271 -0.76 -7.10 27.02
CA ARG A 271 0.02 -7.98 26.13
C ARG A 271 -0.83 -9.12 25.58
N GLU A 272 -1.65 -9.76 26.41
CA GLU A 272 -2.57 -10.83 26.00
C GLU A 272 -3.59 -10.30 24.99
N LEU A 273 -4.23 -9.15 25.27
CA LEU A 273 -5.18 -8.53 24.35
C LEU A 273 -4.53 -8.17 23.00
N SER A 274 -3.32 -7.59 23.03
CA SER A 274 -2.57 -7.28 21.81
C SER A 274 -2.24 -8.54 21.00
N GLN A 275 -1.90 -9.65 21.68
CA GLN A 275 -1.60 -10.92 21.04
C GLN A 275 -2.86 -11.51 20.40
N GLU A 276 -4.00 -11.48 21.09
CA GLU A 276 -5.29 -11.92 20.54
C GLU A 276 -5.69 -11.10 19.31
N ASN A 277 -5.56 -9.78 19.37
CA ASN A 277 -5.87 -8.90 18.25
C ASN A 277 -4.96 -9.17 17.05
N LEU A 278 -3.66 -9.43 17.28
CA LEU A 278 -2.72 -9.80 16.22
C LEU A 278 -3.12 -11.14 15.57
N VAL A 279 -3.50 -12.13 16.37
CA VAL A 279 -3.97 -13.43 15.85
C VAL A 279 -5.24 -13.26 15.01
N LYS A 280 -6.24 -12.50 15.50
CA LYS A 280 -7.45 -12.21 14.73
C LYS A 280 -7.15 -11.50 13.41
N LEU A 281 -6.37 -10.42 13.45
CA LEU A 281 -5.99 -9.65 12.27
C LEU A 281 -5.25 -10.52 11.24
N THR A 282 -4.30 -11.34 11.68
CA THR A 282 -3.55 -12.22 10.78
C THR A 282 -4.41 -13.30 10.17
N LEU A 283 -5.36 -13.88 10.91
CA LEU A 283 -6.30 -14.88 10.37
C LEU A 283 -7.23 -14.25 9.33
N GLU A 284 -7.85 -13.11 9.66
CA GLU A 284 -8.77 -12.40 8.77
C GLU A 284 -8.05 -11.88 7.51
N SER A 285 -6.88 -11.26 7.67
CA SER A 285 -6.06 -10.80 6.55
C SER A 285 -5.62 -11.95 5.64
N ASN A 286 -5.19 -13.08 6.20
CA ASN A 286 -4.83 -14.24 5.39
C ASN A 286 -6.05 -14.86 4.68
N ALA A 287 -7.23 -14.85 5.31
CA ALA A 287 -8.46 -15.32 4.68
C ALA A 287 -8.87 -14.42 3.51
N THR A 288 -8.84 -13.10 3.68
CA THR A 288 -9.16 -12.14 2.61
C THR A 288 -8.13 -12.22 1.48
N LEU A 289 -6.83 -12.30 1.78
CA LEU A 289 -5.78 -12.51 0.78
C LEU A 289 -5.98 -13.80 -0.01
N LYS A 290 -6.34 -14.91 0.63
CA LYS A 290 -6.67 -16.16 -0.06
C LYS A 290 -7.89 -16.01 -0.97
N ALA A 291 -8.92 -15.30 -0.52
CA ALA A 291 -10.11 -15.03 -1.33
C ALA A 291 -9.78 -14.16 -2.55
N LEU A 292 -9.02 -13.08 -2.37
CA LEU A 292 -8.58 -12.20 -3.45
C LEU A 292 -7.70 -12.94 -4.46
N ARG A 293 -6.75 -13.77 -3.99
CA ARG A 293 -5.95 -14.64 -4.89
C ARG A 293 -6.82 -15.57 -5.72
N LYS A 294 -7.88 -16.15 -5.15
CA LYS A 294 -8.84 -16.96 -5.92
C LYS A 294 -9.54 -16.15 -7.01
N ILE A 295 -9.90 -14.89 -6.73
CA ILE A 295 -10.51 -13.99 -7.71
C ILE A 295 -9.51 -13.65 -8.83
N VAL A 296 -8.28 -13.30 -8.48
CA VAL A 296 -7.19 -13.04 -9.45
C VAL A 296 -6.98 -14.25 -10.35
N ASN A 297 -6.84 -15.45 -9.78
CA ASN A 297 -6.68 -16.68 -10.55
C ASN A 297 -7.86 -16.95 -11.51
N LYS A 298 -9.10 -16.65 -11.09
CA LYS A 298 -10.27 -16.73 -11.98
C LYS A 298 -10.19 -15.71 -13.11
N GLY A 299 -9.82 -14.46 -12.81
CA GLY A 299 -9.62 -13.40 -13.80
C GLY A 299 -8.54 -13.77 -14.82
N GLU A 300 -7.38 -14.26 -14.37
CA GLU A 300 -6.31 -14.76 -15.25
C GLU A 300 -6.78 -15.91 -16.14
N LYS A 301 -7.57 -16.85 -15.58
CA LYS A 301 -8.13 -17.95 -16.37
C LYS A 301 -9.09 -17.44 -17.45
N ILE A 302 -9.93 -16.46 -17.13
CA ILE A 302 -10.84 -15.83 -18.10
C ILE A 302 -10.03 -15.14 -19.21
N LEU A 303 -8.99 -14.37 -18.86
CA LEU A 303 -8.14 -13.70 -19.84
C LEU A 303 -7.40 -14.69 -20.75
N LYS A 304 -6.83 -15.76 -20.19
CA LYS A 304 -6.17 -16.84 -20.96
C LYS A 304 -7.15 -17.52 -21.90
N LEU A 305 -8.36 -17.82 -21.44
CA LEU A 305 -9.40 -18.40 -22.31
C LEU A 305 -9.81 -17.43 -23.41
N ALA A 306 -10.00 -16.14 -23.10
CA ALA A 306 -10.29 -15.12 -24.11
C ALA A 306 -9.17 -15.01 -25.16
N GLU A 307 -7.90 -15.07 -24.74
CA GLU A 307 -6.75 -15.06 -25.66
C GLU A 307 -6.72 -16.30 -26.56
N ILE A 308 -7.00 -17.49 -26.02
CA ILE A 308 -7.09 -18.73 -26.79
C ILE A 308 -8.25 -18.66 -27.79
N CYS A 309 -9.43 -18.23 -27.35
CA CYS A 309 -10.60 -18.05 -28.21
C CYS A 309 -10.31 -17.05 -29.34
N ARG A 310 -9.62 -15.95 -29.02
CA ARG A 310 -9.24 -14.91 -30.00
C ARG A 310 -8.35 -15.43 -31.12
N LYS A 311 -7.63 -16.55 -30.94
CA LYS A 311 -6.87 -17.17 -32.04
C LYS A 311 -7.76 -17.71 -33.16
N PHE A 312 -8.97 -18.17 -32.83
CA PHE A 312 -9.92 -18.77 -33.77
C PHE A 312 -10.88 -17.77 -34.40
N GLU A 313 -10.84 -16.51 -33.98
CA GLU A 313 -11.64 -15.43 -34.56
C GLU A 313 -11.06 -14.95 -35.89
N THR A 314 -11.94 -14.58 -36.82
CA THR A 314 -11.55 -14.02 -38.11
C THR A 314 -10.93 -12.62 -37.95
N GLU A 315 -10.21 -12.13 -38.96
CA GLU A 315 -9.62 -10.78 -38.90
C GLU A 315 -10.69 -9.69 -38.77
N GLU A 316 -11.83 -9.86 -39.44
CA GLU A 316 -12.98 -8.96 -39.33
C GLU A 316 -13.50 -8.89 -37.88
N GLU A 317 -13.62 -10.03 -37.20
CA GLU A 317 -14.08 -10.12 -35.80
C GLU A 317 -13.06 -9.61 -34.78
N LYS A 318 -11.77 -9.56 -35.15
CA LYS A 318 -10.70 -8.98 -34.33
C LYS A 318 -10.66 -7.47 -34.43
N VAL A 319 -11.00 -6.90 -35.59
CA VAL A 319 -11.02 -5.46 -35.87
C VAL A 319 -12.35 -4.82 -35.46
N LEU A 320 -13.48 -5.50 -35.71
CA LEU A 320 -14.82 -5.08 -35.32
C LEU A 320 -15.50 -6.17 -34.45
N PRO A 321 -15.16 -6.29 -33.16
CA PRO A 321 -15.73 -7.32 -32.29
C PRO A 321 -17.21 -7.10 -31.95
N PHE A 322 -17.69 -5.87 -32.09
CA PHE A 322 -19.04 -5.46 -31.70
C PHE A 322 -19.77 -4.89 -32.90
N TYR A 323 -20.80 -5.60 -33.35
CA TYR A 323 -21.62 -5.22 -34.50
C TYR A 323 -22.78 -4.33 -34.05
N SER A 324 -23.09 -3.31 -34.85
CA SER A 324 -24.34 -2.57 -34.73
C SER A 324 -25.51 -3.53 -34.94
N THR A 325 -26.54 -3.41 -34.11
CA THR A 325 -27.76 -4.22 -34.22
C THR A 325 -28.33 -4.09 -35.63
N VAL A 326 -28.37 -5.20 -36.37
CA VAL A 326 -28.93 -5.29 -37.73
C VAL A 326 -30.47 -5.26 -37.70
N LEU A 327 -31.06 -5.32 -36.50
CA LEU A 327 -32.50 -5.25 -36.28
C LEU A 327 -33.01 -3.88 -36.73
N THR A 328 -34.05 -3.89 -37.56
CA THR A 328 -34.81 -2.70 -37.92
C THR A 328 -35.50 -2.11 -36.69
N PRO A 329 -35.82 -0.79 -36.67
CA PRO A 329 -36.53 -0.18 -35.54
C PRO A 329 -37.93 -0.77 -35.29
N GLU A 330 -38.48 -1.51 -36.25
CA GLU A 330 -39.74 -2.26 -36.13
C GLU A 330 -39.51 -3.58 -35.37
N GLU A 331 -38.49 -4.36 -35.74
CA GLU A 331 -38.10 -5.59 -35.02
C GLU A 331 -37.58 -5.31 -33.59
N GLN A 332 -36.94 -4.15 -33.36
CA GLN A 332 -36.53 -3.73 -32.01
C GLN A 332 -37.73 -3.45 -31.10
N LYS A 333 -38.80 -2.85 -31.65
CA LYS A 333 -40.06 -2.63 -30.92
C LYS A 333 -40.80 -3.94 -30.66
N GLU A 334 -40.83 -4.86 -31.62
CA GLU A 334 -41.42 -6.19 -31.41
C GLU A 334 -40.70 -6.98 -30.32
N ILE A 335 -39.36 -6.90 -30.25
CA ILE A 335 -38.60 -7.53 -29.18
C ILE A 335 -38.88 -6.86 -27.83
N GLU A 336 -38.89 -5.53 -27.76
CA GLU A 336 -39.26 -4.79 -26.53
C GLU A 336 -40.70 -5.07 -26.08
N GLU A 337 -41.62 -5.32 -27.02
CA GLU A 337 -43.02 -5.73 -26.76
C GLU A 337 -43.18 -7.20 -26.39
N ILE A 338 -42.22 -8.08 -26.69
CA ILE A 338 -42.15 -9.48 -26.20
C ILE A 338 -41.58 -9.55 -24.77
N TYR A 339 -40.83 -8.54 -24.34
CA TYR A 339 -40.22 -8.47 -23.01
C TYR A 339 -41.15 -8.20 -21.79
N PRO A 340 -42.48 -7.92 -21.87
CA PRO A 340 -43.33 -7.71 -20.71
C PRO A 340 -44.27 -8.88 -20.40
N GLU A 341 -43.94 -10.14 -20.74
CA GLU A 341 -44.66 -11.30 -20.18
C GLU A 341 -43.81 -12.00 -19.10
N GLU A 342 -44.02 -11.55 -17.86
CA GLU A 342 -43.70 -12.20 -16.58
C GLU A 342 -42.36 -12.97 -16.50
N LEU A 343 -41.25 -12.24 -16.56
CA LEU A 343 -39.97 -12.76 -16.06
C LEU A 343 -40.06 -12.98 -14.55
N THR A 344 -40.25 -14.23 -14.12
CA THR A 344 -40.13 -14.70 -12.72
C THR A 344 -39.02 -13.95 -11.96
N GLU A 345 -39.24 -13.56 -10.70
CA GLU A 345 -38.28 -12.76 -9.90
C GLU A 345 -36.83 -13.30 -9.88
N GLU A 346 -36.67 -14.62 -10.03
CA GLU A 346 -35.36 -15.26 -10.14
C GLU A 346 -34.66 -14.95 -11.46
N LEU A 347 -35.39 -14.92 -12.58
CA LEU A 347 -34.87 -14.59 -13.91
C LEU A 347 -34.49 -13.11 -14.00
N THR A 348 -35.27 -12.21 -13.40
CA THR A 348 -34.94 -10.77 -13.34
C THR A 348 -33.66 -10.53 -12.54
N LYS A 349 -33.45 -11.22 -11.40
CA LYS A 349 -32.19 -11.14 -10.63
C LYS A 349 -30.99 -11.69 -11.41
N VAL A 350 -31.18 -12.75 -12.19
CA VAL A 350 -30.14 -13.30 -13.06
C VAL A 350 -29.80 -12.32 -14.18
N ILE A 351 -30.81 -11.79 -14.88
CA ILE A 351 -30.63 -10.81 -15.96
C ILE A 351 -29.87 -9.58 -15.46
N VAL A 352 -30.18 -9.08 -14.25
CA VAL A 352 -29.45 -7.95 -13.63
C VAL A 352 -27.95 -8.20 -13.49
N ASN A 353 -27.54 -9.43 -13.16
CA ASN A 353 -26.12 -9.79 -13.06
C ASN A 353 -25.40 -9.85 -14.42
N TYR A 354 -26.14 -9.87 -15.53
CA TYR A 354 -25.61 -9.96 -16.89
C TYR A 354 -25.81 -8.69 -17.74
N ILE A 355 -26.31 -7.59 -17.16
CA ILE A 355 -26.54 -6.30 -17.86
C ILE A 355 -25.27 -5.76 -18.56
N GLY A 356 -24.06 -6.20 -18.18
CA GLY A 356 -22.80 -5.84 -18.85
C GLY A 356 -22.32 -6.80 -19.94
N MET A 357 -23.01 -7.92 -20.20
CA MET A 357 -22.57 -8.98 -21.12
C MET A 357 -23.27 -8.98 -22.48
N GLU A 358 -24.09 -7.98 -22.81
CA GLU A 358 -24.83 -7.90 -24.07
C GLU A 358 -23.93 -8.05 -25.30
N ASN A 359 -22.78 -7.38 -25.30
CA ASN A 359 -21.81 -7.43 -26.39
C ASN A 359 -21.13 -8.80 -26.51
N PHE A 360 -20.93 -9.51 -25.39
CA PHE A 360 -20.43 -10.88 -25.42
C PHE A 360 -21.45 -11.80 -26.09
N TRP A 361 -22.73 -11.67 -25.73
CA TRP A 361 -23.81 -12.49 -26.29
C TRP A 361 -24.08 -12.18 -27.76
N LYS A 362 -24.02 -10.90 -28.19
CA LYS A 362 -24.08 -10.52 -29.61
C LYS A 362 -22.99 -11.23 -30.42
N ARG A 363 -21.76 -11.22 -29.90
CA ARG A 363 -20.62 -11.88 -30.55
C ARG A 363 -20.77 -13.41 -30.60
N TYR A 364 -21.19 -14.01 -29.48
CA TYR A 364 -21.47 -15.45 -29.42
C TYR A 364 -22.55 -15.87 -30.42
N ASN A 365 -23.65 -15.13 -30.49
CA ASN A 365 -24.79 -15.43 -31.37
C ASN A 365 -24.41 -15.30 -32.85
N LYS A 366 -23.61 -14.30 -33.23
CA LYS A 366 -23.09 -14.18 -34.60
C LYS A 366 -22.31 -15.42 -35.01
N VAL A 367 -21.31 -15.80 -34.22
CA VAL A 367 -20.49 -17.00 -34.51
C VAL A 367 -21.36 -18.26 -34.53
N LYS A 368 -22.40 -18.31 -33.69
CA LYS A 368 -23.35 -19.42 -33.69
C LYS A 368 -24.16 -19.50 -34.99
N LEU A 369 -24.63 -18.37 -35.51
CA LEU A 369 -25.33 -18.30 -36.80
C LEU A 369 -24.41 -18.68 -37.97
N GLU A 370 -23.16 -18.23 -37.95
CA GLU A 370 -22.14 -18.61 -38.94
C GLU A 370 -21.83 -20.11 -38.87
N GLN A 371 -21.71 -20.67 -37.67
CA GLN A 371 -21.55 -22.12 -37.50
C GLN A 371 -22.72 -22.89 -38.12
N LEU A 372 -23.95 -22.45 -37.88
CA LEU A 372 -25.16 -23.09 -38.42
C LEU A 372 -25.23 -22.97 -39.95
N SER A 373 -24.88 -21.81 -40.52
CA SER A 373 -24.87 -21.61 -41.97
C SER A 373 -23.80 -22.49 -42.66
N LEU A 374 -22.61 -22.61 -42.06
CA LEU A 374 -21.55 -23.49 -42.52
C LEU A 374 -21.97 -24.97 -42.46
N GLN A 375 -22.61 -25.39 -41.36
CA GLN A 375 -23.16 -26.75 -41.23
C GLN A 375 -24.19 -27.04 -42.32
N HIS A 376 -25.09 -26.10 -42.59
CA HIS A 376 -26.10 -26.26 -43.64
C HIS A 376 -25.45 -26.37 -45.03
N ARG A 377 -24.50 -25.49 -45.34
CA ARG A 377 -23.77 -25.51 -46.62
C ARG A 377 -22.93 -26.78 -46.79
N HIS A 378 -22.30 -27.26 -45.72
CA HIS A 378 -21.59 -28.54 -45.73
C HIS A 378 -22.53 -29.71 -46.02
N ALA A 379 -23.72 -29.74 -45.42
CA ALA A 379 -24.73 -30.77 -45.70
C ALA A 379 -25.17 -30.73 -47.17
N GLN A 380 -25.47 -29.55 -47.70
CA GLN A 380 -25.82 -29.37 -49.12
C GLN A 380 -24.70 -29.85 -50.06
N LEU A 381 -23.46 -29.44 -49.81
CA LEU A 381 -22.30 -29.86 -50.61
C LEU A 381 -22.05 -31.36 -50.52
N SER A 382 -22.28 -31.96 -49.34
CA SER A 382 -22.16 -33.41 -49.15
C SER A 382 -23.22 -34.16 -49.97
N GLU A 383 -24.45 -33.64 -50.02
CA GLU A 383 -25.51 -34.22 -50.84
C GLU A 383 -25.25 -34.08 -52.33
N ILE A 384 -24.75 -32.92 -52.78
CA ILE A 384 -24.32 -32.70 -54.16
C ILE A 384 -23.17 -33.63 -54.53
N ASN A 385 -22.15 -33.77 -53.66
CA ASN A 385 -21.04 -34.68 -53.88
C ASN A 385 -21.51 -36.14 -53.99
N ARG A 386 -22.46 -36.55 -53.12
CA ARG A 386 -23.12 -37.86 -53.23
C ARG A 386 -23.79 -38.04 -54.59
N LYS A 387 -24.61 -37.08 -55.05
CA LYS A 387 -25.26 -37.12 -56.36
C LYS A 387 -24.27 -37.16 -57.53
N LEU A 388 -23.18 -36.38 -57.46
CA LEU A 388 -22.12 -36.37 -58.47
C LEU A 388 -21.38 -37.70 -58.52
N ARG A 389 -21.09 -38.32 -57.36
CA ARG A 389 -20.50 -39.66 -57.29
C ARG A 389 -21.44 -40.72 -57.86
N GLU A 390 -22.74 -40.62 -57.59
CA GLU A 390 -23.76 -41.49 -58.17
C GLU A 390 -23.82 -41.34 -59.69
N MET A 391 -23.85 -40.11 -60.23
CA MET A 391 -23.82 -39.87 -61.68
C MET A 391 -22.52 -40.33 -62.34
N LEU A 392 -21.37 -40.12 -61.68
CA LEU A 392 -20.08 -40.61 -62.17
C LEU A 392 -20.05 -42.14 -62.19
N LYS A 393 -20.60 -42.79 -61.14
CA LYS A 393 -20.77 -44.24 -61.12
C LYS A 393 -21.64 -44.69 -62.29
N GLN A 394 -22.82 -44.09 -62.50
CA GLN A 394 -23.69 -44.38 -63.65
C GLN A 394 -23.01 -44.18 -65.01
N TYR A 395 -22.19 -43.14 -65.17
CA TYR A 395 -21.45 -42.88 -66.40
C TYR A 395 -20.37 -43.95 -66.64
N LEU A 396 -19.60 -44.32 -65.60
CA LEU A 396 -18.60 -45.39 -65.67
C LEU A 396 -19.23 -46.76 -65.92
N ASP A 397 -20.38 -47.02 -65.30
CA ASP A 397 -21.20 -48.21 -65.51
C ASP A 397 -21.80 -48.24 -66.93
N GLY A 398 -22.09 -47.08 -67.53
CA GLY A 398 -22.54 -46.99 -68.92
C GLY A 398 -21.45 -47.22 -69.97
N ILE A 399 -20.18 -47.04 -69.62
CA ILE A 399 -19.02 -47.18 -70.53
C ILE A 399 -18.29 -48.52 -70.32
N SER A 400 -18.31 -49.04 -69.09
CA SER A 400 -17.70 -50.33 -68.75
C SER A 400 -18.73 -51.45 -68.75
N VAL A 401 -18.33 -52.65 -69.18
CA VAL A 401 -19.19 -53.84 -69.11
C VAL A 401 -18.75 -54.65 -67.88
N SER A 402 -19.43 -54.45 -66.76
CA SER A 402 -19.21 -55.15 -65.50
C SER A 402 -20.45 -55.97 -65.10
N ASP A 403 -20.27 -56.96 -64.21
CA ASP A 403 -21.34 -57.90 -63.81
C ASP A 403 -22.52 -57.21 -63.07
N GLU A 404 -22.25 -56.11 -62.36
CA GLU A 404 -23.28 -55.24 -61.76
C GLU A 404 -24.15 -54.53 -62.83
N VAL A 405 -23.57 -54.19 -63.98
CA VAL A 405 -24.28 -53.50 -65.08
C VAL A 405 -25.13 -54.47 -65.89
N LEU A 406 -24.69 -55.73 -66.02
CA LEU A 406 -25.42 -56.78 -66.72
C LEU A 406 -26.64 -57.32 -65.93
N SER A 407 -26.61 -57.20 -64.60
CA SER A 407 -27.71 -57.61 -63.71
C SER A 407 -28.78 -56.53 -63.50
N GLN A 408 -28.51 -55.28 -63.85
CA GLN A 408 -29.46 -54.16 -63.80
C GLN A 408 -30.08 -53.87 -65.17
N LEU A 409 -31.19 -53.11 -65.20
CA LEU A 409 -31.84 -52.69 -66.45
C LEU A 409 -30.87 -51.82 -67.27
N ASN A 410 -30.38 -52.36 -68.39
CA ASN A 410 -29.35 -51.76 -69.21
C ASN A 410 -29.75 -51.71 -70.70
N PRO A 411 -29.17 -50.78 -71.49
CA PRO A 411 -29.40 -50.72 -72.94
C PRO A 411 -28.60 -51.76 -73.73
N LEU A 412 -27.70 -52.51 -73.08
CA LEU A 412 -26.81 -53.49 -73.70
C LEU A 412 -27.49 -54.85 -73.96
N PHE A 413 -28.59 -55.16 -73.25
CA PHE A 413 -29.38 -56.39 -73.43
C PHE A 413 -30.84 -56.03 -73.77
N ILE A 414 -31.24 -56.19 -75.03
CA ILE A 414 -32.62 -55.95 -75.49
C ILE A 414 -33.38 -57.27 -75.47
N VAL A 415 -34.34 -57.41 -74.56
CA VAL A 415 -35.23 -58.58 -74.45
C VAL A 415 -36.62 -58.16 -74.92
N ASN A 416 -37.21 -58.91 -75.87
CA ASN A 416 -38.58 -58.69 -76.40
C ASN A 416 -38.84 -57.36 -77.12
N HIS A 417 -37.94 -56.91 -77.99
CA HIS A 417 -38.11 -55.74 -78.89
C HIS A 417 -38.51 -54.41 -78.22
N ARG A 418 -38.34 -54.28 -76.89
CA ARG A 418 -38.52 -53.03 -76.16
C ARG A 418 -37.14 -52.54 -75.72
N SER A 419 -36.75 -51.36 -76.15
CA SER A 419 -35.58 -50.68 -75.61
C SER A 419 -35.86 -50.29 -74.15
N ASN A 420 -35.00 -50.71 -73.22
CA ASN A 420 -35.14 -50.42 -71.78
C ASN A 420 -34.73 -48.99 -71.41
N LEU A 421 -34.94 -48.01 -72.30
CA LEU A 421 -34.67 -46.60 -72.01
C LEU A 421 -35.87 -45.99 -71.27
N PRO A 422 -35.66 -45.30 -70.14
CA PRO A 422 -36.71 -44.47 -69.55
C PRO A 422 -37.13 -43.39 -70.55
N GLN A 423 -38.44 -43.29 -70.84
CA GLN A 423 -39.00 -42.21 -71.63
C GLN A 423 -38.66 -40.86 -70.98
N HIS A 424 -38.04 -39.96 -71.74
CA HIS A 424 -37.81 -38.57 -71.35
C HIS A 424 -39.16 -37.92 -71.00
N LEU A 425 -39.38 -37.59 -69.72
CA LEU A 425 -40.46 -36.73 -69.28
C LEU A 425 -40.25 -35.34 -69.90
N SER A 426 -41.28 -34.88 -70.59
CA SER A 426 -41.36 -33.57 -71.22
C SER A 426 -41.10 -32.45 -70.20
N THR A 427 -40.29 -31.49 -70.61
CA THR A 427 -40.09 -30.20 -69.93
C THR A 427 -41.45 -29.51 -69.70
N PRO A 428 -41.76 -29.00 -68.49
CA PRO A 428 -42.90 -28.11 -68.33
C PRO A 428 -42.54 -26.77 -68.97
N THR A 429 -43.33 -26.39 -69.96
CA THR A 429 -43.34 -25.08 -70.58
C THR A 429 -43.72 -24.04 -69.51
N THR A 430 -42.86 -23.06 -69.29
CA THR A 430 -43.17 -21.82 -68.58
C THR A 430 -44.35 -21.13 -69.26
N GLN A 431 -45.44 -20.89 -68.51
CA GLN A 431 -46.49 -19.93 -68.90
C GLN A 431 -46.15 -18.52 -68.39
N PRO A 432 -46.45 -17.46 -69.15
CA PRO A 432 -46.31 -16.08 -68.70
C PRO A 432 -47.59 -15.59 -67.99
N GLY A 433 -47.40 -14.91 -66.85
CA GLY A 433 -48.30 -13.89 -66.29
C GLY A 433 -49.61 -14.32 -65.62
N ASP A 434 -49.74 -14.06 -64.31
CA ASP A 434 -50.68 -13.05 -63.79
C ASP A 434 -50.55 -12.86 -62.27
N LYS A 435 -50.38 -11.57 -61.88
CA LYS A 435 -50.40 -10.92 -60.56
C LYS A 435 -49.22 -11.07 -59.61
#